data_AF-A0A937APW9-F1
#
_entry.id   AF-A0A937APW9-F1
#
_cell.length_a   1.000
_cell.length_b   1.000
_cell.length_c   1.000
_cell.angle_alpha   90.00
_cell.angle_beta   90.00
_cell.angle_gamma   90.00
#
_symmetry.space_group_name_H-M   'P 1'
#
loop_
_entity.id
_entity.type
_entity.pdbx_description
1 polymer ?
#
loop_
_entity_poly.entity_id
_entity_poly.type
_entity_poly.pdbx_seq_one_letter_code
_entity_poly.pdbx_strand_id
1 'polypeptide(L)'
;MPSTKTNFVYSQTPEPHRGRTKTILKEHPEIRNLIGKNPYTIFPIIGLVLFQLVGAFLLSDLPWWTGIAVAYLLGSFADHA
;
A
#
# COMPACT_ATOMS: atom_id res chain seq x y z
N MET A 1 -14.23 -4.86 -39.37
CA MET A 1 -14.68 -4.79 -37.96
C MET A 1 -13.49 -5.12 -37.08
N PRO A 2 -13.16 -4.33 -36.03
CA PRO A 2 -12.00 -4.65 -35.20
C PRO A 2 -12.31 -5.87 -34.33
N SER A 3 -11.38 -6.82 -34.30
CA SER A 3 -11.46 -8.07 -33.54
C SER A 3 -11.41 -7.78 -32.03
N THR A 4 -12.45 -8.20 -31.31
CA THR A 4 -12.48 -8.18 -29.84
C THR A 4 -11.38 -9.12 -29.32
N LYS A 5 -10.35 -8.57 -28.69
CA LYS A 5 -9.27 -9.40 -28.11
C LYS A 5 -9.82 -10.20 -26.93
N THR A 6 -9.73 -11.53 -27.01
CA THR A 6 -10.19 -12.47 -25.97
C THR A 6 -9.09 -12.89 -24.98
N ASN A 7 -7.88 -12.34 -25.11
CA ASN A 7 -6.72 -12.76 -24.32
C ASN A 7 -5.74 -11.61 -24.04
N PHE A 8 -4.89 -11.80 -23.04
CA PHE A 8 -3.83 -10.87 -22.66
C PHE A 8 -2.76 -10.75 -23.76
N VAL A 9 -2.09 -9.60 -23.78
CA VAL A 9 -0.91 -9.35 -24.62
C VAL A 9 0.33 -9.62 -23.78
N TYR A 10 1.11 -10.62 -24.18
CA TYR A 10 2.34 -10.99 -23.48
C TYR A 10 3.55 -10.29 -24.11
N SER A 11 4.38 -9.66 -23.27
CA SER A 11 5.64 -9.06 -23.74
C SER A 11 6.68 -10.15 -24.01
N GLN A 12 7.39 -10.00 -25.13
CA GLN A 12 8.58 -10.81 -25.45
C GLN A 12 9.86 -10.21 -24.86
N THR A 13 9.79 -8.99 -24.32
CA THR A 13 10.93 -8.34 -23.67
C THR A 13 10.97 -8.68 -22.18
N PRO A 14 12.18 -8.77 -21.58
CA PRO A 14 12.32 -8.86 -20.14
C PRO A 14 11.66 -7.68 -19.41
N GLU A 15 11.46 -7.86 -18.12
CA GLU A 15 10.97 -6.83 -17.22
C GLU A 15 11.79 -5.52 -17.39
N PRO A 16 11.14 -4.39 -17.73
CA PRO A 16 11.86 -3.18 -18.12
C PRO A 16 12.35 -2.36 -16.92
N HIS A 17 11.81 -2.57 -15.71
CA HIS A 17 12.09 -1.69 -14.57
C HIS A 17 13.53 -1.84 -14.10
N ARG A 18 14.10 -3.05 -14.08
CA ARG A 18 15.51 -3.25 -13.70
C ARG A 18 16.46 -2.50 -14.63
N GLY A 19 16.23 -2.57 -15.94
CA GLY A 19 17.03 -1.85 -16.93
C GLY A 19 16.91 -0.34 -16.76
N ARG A 20 15.68 0.16 -16.63
CA ARG A 20 15.40 1.58 -16.40
C ARG A 20 16.03 2.10 -15.11
N THR A 21 15.92 1.37 -14.00
CA THR A 21 16.54 1.74 -12.72
C THR A 21 18.06 1.90 -12.86
N LYS A 22 18.74 1.03 -13.62
CA LYS A 22 20.17 1.14 -13.85
C LYS A 22 20.53 2.41 -14.64
N THR A 23 19.77 2.72 -15.69
CA THR A 23 19.97 3.95 -16.48
C THR A 23 19.76 5.20 -15.63
N ILE A 24 18.64 5.26 -14.91
CA ILE A 24 18.30 6.39 -14.01
C ILE A 24 19.39 6.59 -12.96
N LEU A 25 19.84 5.54 -12.28
CA LEU A 25 20.89 5.67 -11.26
C LEU A 25 22.28 6.03 -11.82
N LYS A 26 22.51 5.83 -13.11
CA LYS A 26 23.75 6.24 -13.80
C LYS A 26 23.69 7.73 -14.16
N GLU A 27 22.54 8.19 -14.65
CA GLU A 27 22.32 9.58 -15.06
C GLU A 27 22.06 10.51 -13.87
N HIS A 28 21.46 9.99 -12.79
CA HIS A 28 21.04 10.70 -11.58
C HIS A 28 21.51 9.98 -10.31
N PRO A 29 22.82 10.01 -9.99
CA PRO A 29 23.37 9.32 -8.82
C PRO A 29 22.81 9.84 -7.48
N GLU A 30 22.35 11.09 -7.41
CA GLU A 30 21.74 11.73 -6.24
C GLU A 30 20.48 11.00 -5.75
N ILE A 31 19.78 10.29 -6.64
CA ILE A 31 18.58 9.52 -6.31
C ILE A 31 18.90 8.39 -5.33
N ARG A 32 20.15 7.91 -5.26
CA ARG A 32 20.57 6.91 -4.26
C ARG A 32 20.29 7.35 -2.82
N ASN A 33 20.34 8.66 -2.56
CA ASN A 33 20.05 9.20 -1.24
C ASN A 33 18.56 9.10 -0.86
N LEU A 34 17.68 8.96 -1.86
CA LEU A 34 16.24 8.80 -1.67
C LEU A 34 15.83 7.33 -1.50
N ILE A 35 16.73 6.39 -1.80
CA ILE A 35 16.46 4.95 -1.67
C ILE A 35 16.73 4.54 -0.22
N GLY A 36 15.68 4.46 0.57
CA GLY A 36 15.79 4.06 1.96
C GLY A 36 14.45 3.93 2.66
N LYS A 37 14.50 3.61 3.95
CA LYS A 37 13.32 3.64 4.82
C LYS A 37 13.05 5.09 5.21
N ASN A 38 11.80 5.52 5.13
CA ASN A 38 11.38 6.80 5.69
C ASN A 38 11.16 6.62 7.21
N PRO A 39 12.00 7.19 8.10
CA PRO A 39 11.85 7.01 9.54
C PRO A 39 10.56 7.64 10.08
N TYR A 40 9.98 8.61 9.38
CA TYR A 40 8.77 9.29 9.78
C TYR A 40 7.50 8.43 9.61
N THR A 41 7.56 7.27 8.92
CA THR A 41 6.41 6.38 8.80
C THR A 41 5.98 5.76 10.14
N ILE A 42 6.85 5.78 11.16
CA ILE A 42 6.48 5.28 12.49
C ILE A 42 5.36 6.10 13.14
N PHE A 43 5.27 7.41 12.86
CA PHE A 43 4.25 8.27 13.45
C PHE A 43 2.83 7.92 12.99
N PRO A 44 2.53 7.81 11.68
CA PRO A 44 1.21 7.34 11.25
C PRO A 44 0.94 5.89 11.68
N ILE A 45 1.96 5.02 11.74
CA ILE A 45 1.79 3.64 12.25
C ILE A 45 1.31 3.64 13.70
N ILE A 46 1.98 4.41 14.58
CA ILE A 46 1.56 4.52 15.99
C ILE A 46 0.15 5.11 16.08
N GLY A 47 -0.16 6.15 15.30
CA GLY A 47 -1.50 6.73 15.25
C GLY A 47 -2.58 5.73 14.85
N LEU A 48 -2.31 4.89 13.84
CA LEU A 48 -3.22 3.87 13.34
C LEU A 48 -3.45 2.75 14.37
N VAL A 49 -2.39 2.27 15.02
CA VAL A 49 -2.49 1.28 16.10
C VAL A 49 -3.28 1.83 17.29
N LEU A 50 -3.03 3.08 17.69
CA LEU A 50 -3.79 3.72 18.76
C LEU A 50 -5.27 3.88 18.38
N PHE A 51 -5.57 4.28 17.15
CA PHE A 51 -6.94 4.35 16.65
C PHE A 51 -7.66 2.99 16.73
N GLN A 52 -6.99 1.91 16.33
CA GLN A 52 -7.52 0.55 16.42
C GLN A 52 -7.74 0.11 17.88
N LEU A 53 -6.80 0.38 18.78
CA LEU A 53 -6.92 0.05 20.21
C LEU A 53 -8.06 0.82 20.88
N VAL A 54 -8.19 2.12 20.60
CA VAL A 54 -9.30 2.94 21.10
C VAL A 54 -10.63 2.43 20.54
N GLY A 55 -10.70 2.12 19.25
CA GLY A 55 -11.88 1.52 18.65
C GLY A 55 -12.27 0.20 19.32
N ALA A 56 -11.30 -0.70 19.54
CA ALA A 56 -11.54 -1.97 20.21
C ALA A 56 -12.02 -1.78 21.66
N PHE A 57 -11.46 -0.82 22.39
CA PHE A 57 -11.88 -0.47 23.74
C PHE A 57 -13.31 0.07 23.76
N LEU A 58 -13.68 0.98 22.84
CA LEU A 58 -15.03 1.55 22.78
C LEU A 58 -16.11 0.54 22.36
N LEU A 59 -15.73 -0.48 21.58
CA LEU A 59 -16.65 -1.53 21.13
C LEU A 59 -16.71 -2.74 22.08
N SER A 60 -15.99 -2.73 23.20
CA SER A 60 -15.82 -3.92 24.05
C SER A 60 -17.11 -4.48 24.63
N ASP A 61 -18.08 -3.61 24.90
CA ASP A 61 -19.39 -3.99 25.49
C ASP A 61 -20.47 -4.25 24.42
N LEU A 62 -20.13 -4.14 23.14
CA LEU A 62 -21.05 -4.36 22.04
C LEU A 62 -20.99 -5.80 21.53
N PRO A 63 -22.02 -6.26 20.80
CA PRO A 63 -21.98 -7.56 20.13
C PRO A 63 -20.75 -7.67 19.22
N TRP A 64 -20.09 -8.82 19.22
CA TRP A 64 -18.84 -9.06 18.48
C TRP A 64 -18.91 -8.71 16.97
N TRP A 65 -20.08 -8.82 16.34
CA TRP A 65 -20.28 -8.48 14.94
C TRP A 65 -20.13 -6.97 14.65
N THR A 66 -20.30 -6.11 15.67
CA THR A 66 -20.06 -4.66 15.54
C THR A 66 -18.59 -4.37 15.24
N GLY A 67 -17.67 -5.16 15.83
CA GLY A 67 -16.24 -5.10 15.49
C GLY A 67 -15.98 -5.40 14.02
N ILE A 68 -16.68 -6.38 13.43
CA ILE A 68 -16.57 -6.70 11.99
C ILE A 68 -17.09 -5.56 11.14
N ALA A 69 -18.26 -5.00 11.46
CA ALA A 69 -18.84 -3.89 10.71
C ALA A 69 -17.93 -2.65 10.76
N VAL A 70 -17.41 -2.30 11.92
CA VAL A 70 -16.51 -1.16 12.10
C VAL A 70 -15.16 -1.39 11.42
N ALA A 71 -14.58 -2.59 11.54
CA ALA A 71 -13.34 -2.94 10.83
C ALA A 71 -13.51 -2.84 9.31
N TYR A 72 -14.66 -3.28 8.77
CA TYR A 72 -14.93 -3.21 7.34
C TYR A 72 -15.18 -1.77 6.84
N LEU A 73 -15.85 -0.93 7.64
CA LEU A 73 -16.22 0.43 7.21
C LEU A 73 -15.19 1.51 7.56
N LEU A 74 -14.40 1.34 8.61
CA LEU A 74 -13.41 2.32 9.06
C LEU A 74 -11.98 1.78 8.97
N GLY A 75 -11.76 0.54 9.42
CA GLY A 75 -10.42 -0.08 9.37
C GLY A 75 -9.91 -0.25 7.94
N SER A 76 -10.77 -0.73 7.04
CA SER A 76 -10.41 -0.90 5.62
C SER A 76 -9.94 0.39 4.96
N PHE A 77 -10.49 1.55 5.31
CA PHE A 77 -10.05 2.83 4.74
C PHE A 77 -8.81 3.39 5.46
N ALA A 78 -8.71 3.18 6.77
CA ALA A 78 -7.59 3.68 7.57
C ALA A 78 -6.27 2.94 7.25
N ASP A 79 -6.34 1.65 6.89
CA ASP A 79 -5.16 0.81 6.57
C ASP A 79 -4.78 0.80 5.06
N HIS A 80 -5.62 1.29 4.15
CA HIS A 80 -5.40 1.16 2.69
C HIS A 80 -4.66 2.35 2.04
N ALA A 81 -3.66 2.88 2.75
CA ALA A 81 -2.77 3.95 2.29
C ALA A 81 -1.43 3.43 1.73
#